data_AF-A0A6B3EAT9-F1
#
_entry.id   AF-A0A6B3EAT9-F1
#
_cell.length_a   1.000
_cell.length_b   1.000
_cell.length_c   1.000
_cell.angle_alpha   90.00
_cell.angle_beta   90.00
_cell.angle_gamma   90.00
#
_symmetry.space_group_name_H-M   'P 1'
#
loop_
_entity.id
_entity.type
_entity.pdbx_description
1 polymer ?
#
loop_
_entity_poly.entity_id
_entity_poly.type
_entity_poly.pdbx_seq_one_letter_code
_entity_poly.pdbx_strand_id
1 'polypeptide(L)'
;ISAVLLTHSHPDHTGLVTALHRAGAEIHVHQEDAATLLDGPRSSMRHAKPERSMAPYLLRRPAALGTPLRMALLGGFTAPRFAHARPFGGDTAFDSLPGRP
;
A
#
# COMPACT_ATOMS: atom_id res chain seq x y z
N ILE A 1 13.22 1.68 14.51
CA ILE A 1 11.75 1.73 14.26
C ILE A 1 11.19 0.43 14.81
N SER A 2 10.30 0.48 15.80
CA SER A 2 9.70 -0.73 16.40
C SER A 2 8.49 -1.23 15.59
N ALA A 3 7.69 -0.32 15.06
CA ALA A 3 6.52 -0.65 14.25
C ALA A 3 6.26 0.41 13.18
N VAL A 4 5.54 0.01 12.13
CA VAL A 4 5.07 0.85 11.03
C VAL A 4 3.59 0.57 10.83
N LEU A 5 2.78 1.63 10.88
CA LEU A 5 1.34 1.57 10.65
C LEU A 5 1.06 1.98 9.20
N LEU A 6 0.60 1.04 8.37
CA LEU A 6 0.08 1.32 7.04
C LEU A 6 -1.42 1.58 7.16
N THR A 7 -1.80 2.84 7.02
CA THR A 7 -3.21 3.26 7.02
C THR A 7 -3.92 2.90 5.72
N HIS A 8 -3.17 2.64 4.64
CA HIS A 8 -3.67 2.16 3.37
C HIS A 8 -2.55 1.42 2.60
N SER A 9 -2.91 0.61 1.61
CA SER A 9 -1.95 -0.15 0.80
C SER A 9 -1.93 0.29 -0.67
N HIS A 10 -1.34 1.46 -0.95
CA HIS A 10 -1.12 1.89 -2.33
C HIS A 10 0.28 1.54 -2.86
N PRO A 11 0.42 1.45 -4.20
CA PRO A 11 1.68 1.08 -4.86
C PRO A 11 2.88 1.99 -4.52
N ASP A 12 2.65 3.24 -4.13
CA ASP A 12 3.68 4.25 -3.86
C ASP A 12 4.45 4.07 -2.54
N HIS A 13 3.92 3.33 -1.56
CA HIS A 13 4.55 3.15 -0.24
C HIS A 13 4.66 1.70 0.24
N THR A 14 3.97 0.76 -0.40
CA THR A 14 4.08 -0.68 -0.09
C THR A 14 5.46 -1.27 -0.39
N GLY A 15 6.26 -0.62 -1.24
CA GLY A 15 7.63 -1.05 -1.57
C GLY A 15 8.62 -1.05 -0.40
N LEU A 16 8.37 -0.26 0.65
CA LEU A 16 9.26 -0.17 1.81
C LEU A 16 9.02 -1.26 2.86
N VAL A 17 7.87 -1.94 2.80
CA VAL A 17 7.39 -2.87 3.83
C VAL A 17 8.40 -3.99 4.10
N THR A 18 8.95 -4.60 3.05
CA THR A 18 9.94 -5.67 3.20
C THR A 18 11.23 -5.18 3.84
N ALA A 19 11.72 -3.99 3.46
CA ALA A 19 12.96 -3.44 4.01
C ALA A 19 12.81 -3.08 5.49
N LEU A 20 11.68 -2.45 5.86
CA LEU A 20 11.37 -2.09 7.24
C LEU A 20 11.19 -3.33 8.12
N HIS A 21 10.53 -4.37 7.60
CA HIS A 21 10.41 -5.64 8.30
C HIS A 21 11.76 -6.31 8.55
N ARG A 22 12.64 -6.34 7.54
CA ARG A 22 14.02 -6.86 7.68
C ARG A 22 14.85 -6.04 8.68
N ALA A 23 14.56 -4.75 8.83
CA ALA A 23 15.17 -3.88 9.83
C ALA A 23 14.58 -4.07 11.24
N GLY A 24 13.67 -5.03 11.43
CA GLY A 24 13.09 -5.40 12.72
C GLY A 24 11.79 -4.68 13.07
N ALA A 25 11.20 -3.91 12.15
CA ALA A 25 9.92 -3.28 12.41
C ALA A 25 8.75 -4.26 12.25
N GLU A 26 7.80 -4.20 13.17
CA GLU A 26 6.48 -4.79 12.96
C GLU A 26 5.70 -3.99 11.93
N ILE A 27 5.03 -4.68 11.01
CA ILE A 27 4.22 -4.04 9.97
C ILE A 27 2.76 -4.30 10.32
N HIS A 28 2.03 -3.23 10.59
CA HIS A 28 0.60 -3.26 10.83
C HIS A 28 -0.12 -2.65 9.63
N VAL A 29 -1.20 -3.27 9.17
CA VAL A 29 -1.99 -2.82 8.01
C VAL A 29 -3.47 -2.87 8.32
N HIS A 30 -4.27 -1.95 7.79
CA HIS A 30 -5.71 -2.02 7.97
C HIS A 30 -6.24 -3.33 7.36
N GLN A 31 -7.20 -3.98 8.01
CA GLN A 31 -7.70 -5.30 7.60
C GLN A 31 -8.22 -5.31 6.15
N GLU A 32 -8.86 -4.21 5.70
CA GLU A 32 -9.37 -4.05 4.34
C GLU A 32 -8.25 -4.01 3.28
N ASP A 33 -7.05 -3.61 3.69
CA ASP A 33 -5.88 -3.44 2.82
C ASP A 33 -4.91 -4.63 2.86
N ALA A 34 -5.09 -5.55 3.82
CA ALA A 34 -4.21 -6.70 4.00
C ALA A 34 -4.09 -7.56 2.73
N ALA A 35 -5.18 -7.70 1.98
CA ALA A 35 -5.20 -8.45 0.72
C ALA A 35 -4.29 -7.85 -0.35
N THR A 36 -4.09 -6.52 -0.34
CA THR A 36 -3.21 -5.84 -1.30
C THR A 36 -1.74 -6.14 -1.05
N LEU A 37 -1.31 -6.23 0.22
CA LEU A 37 0.06 -6.66 0.57
C LEU A 37 0.29 -8.14 0.22
N LEU A 38 -0.72 -8.99 0.48
CA LEU A 38 -0.65 -10.42 0.17
C LEU A 38 -0.55 -10.69 -1.33
N ASP A 39 -1.38 -10.04 -2.15
CA ASP A 39 -1.45 -10.28 -3.58
C ASP A 39 -0.44 -9.45 -4.39
N GLY A 40 0.06 -8.36 -3.80
CA GLY A 40 1.02 -7.43 -4.37
C GLY A 40 0.36 -6.17 -4.97
N PRO A 41 1.12 -5.10 -5.24
CA PRO A 41 0.60 -3.76 -5.53
C PRO A 41 -0.32 -3.67 -6.77
N ARG A 42 -0.21 -4.61 -7.73
CA ARG A 42 -1.09 -4.67 -8.90
C ARG A 42 -2.52 -5.09 -8.55
N SER A 43 -2.75 -5.76 -7.42
CA SER A 43 -4.09 -6.13 -6.96
C SER A 43 -4.85 -4.95 -6.35
N SER A 44 -4.21 -3.80 -6.11
CA SER A 44 -4.88 -2.59 -5.62
C SER A 44 -6.09 -2.22 -6.47
N MET A 45 -6.02 -2.39 -7.80
CA MET A 45 -7.16 -2.14 -8.71
C MET A 45 -8.32 -3.15 -8.54
N ARG A 46 -8.06 -4.33 -7.97
CA ARG A 46 -9.06 -5.36 -7.66
C ARG A 46 -9.69 -5.11 -6.29
N HIS A 47 -8.88 -4.76 -5.29
CA HIS A 47 -9.30 -4.61 -3.90
C HIS A 47 -9.83 -3.21 -3.59
N ALA A 48 -9.30 -2.18 -4.24
CA ALA A 48 -9.73 -0.78 -4.16
C ALA A 48 -10.29 -0.34 -5.53
N LYS A 49 -11.48 -0.87 -5.89
CA LYS A 49 -12.10 -0.57 -7.17
C LYS A 49 -12.39 0.94 -7.29
N PRO A 50 -11.89 1.62 -8.35
CA PRO A 50 -12.20 3.03 -8.55
C PRO A 50 -13.70 3.26 -8.74
N GLU A 51 -14.23 4.33 -8.15
CA GLU A 51 -15.62 4.75 -8.34
C GLU A 51 -15.94 5.06 -9.82
N ARG A 52 -14.92 5.51 -10.58
CA ARG A 52 -15.04 5.90 -11.98
C ARG A 52 -13.80 5.49 -12.78
N SER A 53 -14.01 5.19 -14.06
CA SER A 53 -12.92 4.97 -15.00
C SER A 53 -12.12 6.25 -15.24
N MET A 54 -10.79 6.15 -15.26
CA MET A 54 -9.91 7.25 -15.66
C MET A 54 -9.87 7.48 -17.18
N ALA A 55 -10.38 6.54 -17.98
CA ALA A 55 -10.28 6.61 -19.44
C ALA A 55 -10.82 7.92 -20.05
N PRO A 56 -12.00 8.44 -19.65
CA PRO A 56 -12.51 9.71 -20.19
C PRO A 56 -11.58 10.90 -19.89
N TYR A 57 -10.91 10.89 -18.73
CA TYR A 57 -9.96 11.94 -18.36
C TYR A 57 -8.68 11.85 -19.19
N LEU A 58 -8.13 10.64 -19.36
CA LEU A 58 -6.89 10.41 -20.10
C LEU A 58 -7.04 10.70 -21.59
N LEU A 59 -8.21 10.45 -22.18
CA LEU A 59 -8.53 10.86 -23.56
C LEU A 59 -8.45 12.38 -23.74
N ARG A 60 -8.87 13.16 -22.74
CA ARG A 60 -8.82 14.63 -22.77
C ARG A 60 -7.46 15.19 -22.38
N ARG A 61 -6.67 14.45 -21.59
CA ARG A 61 -5.39 14.89 -21.00
C ARG A 61 -4.36 13.75 -21.01
N PRO A 62 -3.78 13.42 -22.17
CA PRO A 62 -2.84 12.29 -22.27
C PRO A 62 -1.56 12.50 -21.44
N ALA A 63 -1.15 13.75 -21.23
CA ALA A 63 0.00 14.08 -20.37
C ALA A 63 -0.16 13.58 -18.92
N ALA A 64 -1.40 13.34 -18.45
CA ALA A 64 -1.64 12.75 -17.13
C ALA A 64 -1.15 11.29 -16.99
N LEU A 65 -0.78 10.63 -18.10
CA LEU A 65 -0.10 9.33 -18.07
C LEU A 65 1.34 9.41 -17.55
N GLY A 66 1.95 10.60 -17.50
CA GLY A 66 3.34 10.77 -17.09
C GLY A 66 3.61 10.23 -15.68
N THR A 67 2.71 10.49 -14.73
CA THR A 67 2.85 10.03 -13.34
C THR A 67 2.76 8.51 -13.21
N PRO A 68 1.71 7.81 -13.69
CA PRO A 68 1.67 6.35 -13.61
C PRO A 68 2.80 5.68 -14.38
N LEU A 69 3.22 6.24 -15.52
CA LEU A 69 4.39 5.75 -16.24
C LEU A 69 5.67 5.89 -15.41
N ARG A 70 5.91 7.06 -14.80
CA ARG A 70 7.06 7.27 -13.92
C ARG A 70 7.06 6.32 -12.73
N MET A 71 5.90 6.10 -12.10
CA MET A 71 5.77 5.12 -11.02
C MET A 71 6.10 3.71 -11.50
N ALA A 72 5.63 3.31 -12.68
CA ALA A 72 5.95 2.01 -13.26
C ALA A 72 7.45 1.84 -13.54
N LEU A 73 8.09 2.86 -14.11
CA LEU A 73 9.54 2.85 -14.38
C LEU A 73 10.38 2.79 -13.08
N LEU A 74 9.87 3.36 -11.99
CA LEU A 74 10.50 3.30 -10.67
C LEU A 74 10.09 2.06 -9.84
N GLY A 75 9.35 1.12 -10.43
CA GLY A 75 8.98 -0.14 -9.77
C GLY A 75 7.81 -0.05 -8.79
N GLY A 76 7.00 1.02 -8.83
CA GLY A 76 5.85 1.19 -7.93
C GLY A 76 4.84 0.04 -8.01
N PHE A 77 4.76 -0.67 -9.14
CA PHE A 77 3.86 -1.83 -9.32
C PHE A 77 4.58 -3.18 -9.22
N THR A 78 5.83 -3.22 -8.77
CA THR A 78 6.66 -4.43 -8.71
C THR A 78 7.14 -4.78 -7.30
N ALA A 79 6.65 -4.09 -6.27
CA ALA A 79 6.94 -4.47 -4.89
C ALA A 79 6.59 -5.96 -4.66
N PRO A 80 7.45 -6.71 -3.95
CA PRO A 80 7.18 -8.10 -3.63
C PRO A 80 5.95 -8.22 -2.73
N ARG A 81 5.24 -9.34 -2.86
CA ARG A 81 4.17 -9.71 -1.93
C ARG A 81 4.72 -9.81 -0.51
N PHE A 82 3.89 -9.43 0.46
CA PHE A 82 4.27 -9.42 1.86
C PHE A 82 3.16 -10.04 2.71
N ALA A 83 3.41 -11.27 3.18
CA ALA A 83 2.45 -12.05 3.96
C ALA A 83 2.58 -11.90 5.49
N HIS A 84 3.57 -11.14 5.96
CA HIS A 84 3.89 -11.01 7.39
C HIS A 84 3.24 -9.78 8.05
N ALA A 85 2.39 -9.05 7.32
CA ALA A 85 1.69 -7.90 7.89
C ALA A 85 0.66 -8.38 8.91
N ARG A 86 0.57 -7.66 10.03
CA ARG A 86 -0.46 -7.88 11.05
C ARG A 86 -1.66 -6.98 10.72
N PRO A 87 -2.85 -7.55 10.47
CA PRO A 87 -4.03 -6.74 10.25
C PRO A 87 -4.45 -6.07 11.57
N PHE A 88 -4.88 -4.81 11.49
CA PHE A 88 -5.58 -4.12 12.57
C PHE A 88 -6.94 -3.61 12.07
N GLY A 89 -7.90 -3.48 12.99
CA GLY A 89 -9.21 -2.90 12.75
C GLY A 89 -9.41 -1.58 13.50
N GLY A 90 -10.52 -0.90 13.27
CA GLY A 90 -10.80 0.44 13.82
C GLY A 90 -10.75 0.56 15.35
N ASP A 91 -11.01 -0.54 16.07
CA ASP A 91 -10.97 -0.57 17.54
C ASP A 91 -9.64 -1.10 18.12
N THR A 92 -8.62 -1.30 17.28
CA THR A 92 -7.33 -1.85 17.74
C THR A 92 -6.51 -0.76 18.44
N ALA A 93 -6.30 -0.92 19.75
CA ALA A 93 -5.41 -0.06 20.52
C ALA A 93 -3.97 -0.58 20.49
N PHE A 94 -3.02 0.27 20.12
CA PHE A 94 -1.58 -0.06 20.10
C PHE A 94 -0.88 0.32 21.40
N ASP A 95 -1.33 -0.27 22.52
CA ASP A 95 -0.86 0.09 23.86
C ASP A 95 0.64 -0.17 24.10
N SER A 96 1.23 -1.10 23.36
CA SER A 96 2.66 -1.43 23.41
C SER A 96 3.52 -0.54 22.52
N LEU A 97 2.93 0.32 21.68
CA LEU A 97 3.65 1.20 20.77
C LEU A 97 3.82 2.61 21.34
N PRO A 98 4.99 3.24 21.12
CA PRO A 98 5.20 4.63 21.50
C PRO A 98 4.12 5.54 20.90
N GLY A 99 3.51 6.37 21.74
CA GLY A 99 2.48 7.33 21.33
C GLY A 99 1.06 6.79 21.26
N ARG A 100 0.84 5.48 21.46
CA ARG A 100 -0.49 4.82 21.43
C ARG A 100 -1.34 5.28 20.23
N PRO A 101 -0.79 5.13 19.00
CA PRO A 101 -1.48 5.53 17.77
C PRO A 101 -2.79 4.77 17.56
#